data_AF-A0A167IE99-F1
#
_entry.id   AF-A0A167IE99-F1
#
_cell.length_a   1.000
_cell.length_b   1.000
_cell.length_c   1.000
_cell.angle_alpha   90.00
_cell.angle_beta   90.00
_cell.angle_gamma   90.00
#
_symmetry.space_group_name_H-M   'P 1'
#
loop_
_entity.id
_entity.type
_entity.pdbx_description
1 polymer ?
#
loop_
_entity_poly.entity_id
_entity_poly.type
_entity_poly.pdbx_seq_one_letter_code
_entity_poly.pdbx_strand_id
1 'polypeptide(L)'
;MTNWASCQTNGSDCSLGTSPLSDPTAPFRKQCQQGSVPSYYIDVRDKSDVQAGLAFARQHNIRLVIKNTGHDYKGRSSGPDALALWMHNVQPPLEFTESYTPEGCPAVPVGDTITFGAGQTFRGIYDFAHQHQRVFVGGGSFSVGAAGGWITGGGHSMLSPTKGLGVDNVQQLKAVLPNGTFITANRCQNQDLFFALRGGGGGTFGIVMEMTTLVFPEQKFEASSSAPFLISPLFEC
;
A
#
# COMPACT_ATOMS: atom_id res chain seq x y z
N MET A 1 -14.75 8.79 -13.62
CA MET A 1 -13.46 8.75 -12.88
C MET A 1 -12.36 9.04 -13.87
N THR A 2 -11.48 9.97 -13.56
CA THR A 2 -10.32 10.25 -14.40
C THR A 2 -9.34 9.09 -14.28
N ASN A 3 -8.93 8.53 -15.42
CA ASN A 3 -8.02 7.40 -15.44
C ASN A 3 -6.57 7.92 -15.31
N TRP A 4 -5.86 7.58 -14.23
CA TRP A 4 -4.47 8.02 -14.04
C TRP A 4 -3.44 7.25 -14.87
N ALA A 5 -3.88 6.25 -15.62
CA ALA A 5 -3.13 5.73 -16.75
C ALA A 5 -3.19 6.67 -17.96
N SER A 6 -4.12 7.64 -18.00
CA SER A 6 -4.14 8.68 -19.04
C SER A 6 -3.04 9.71 -18.80
N CYS A 7 -2.36 10.12 -19.86
CA CYS A 7 -1.48 11.28 -19.85
C CYS A 7 -2.34 12.54 -19.95
N GLN A 8 -2.50 13.22 -18.82
CA GLN A 8 -3.34 14.41 -18.73
C GLN A 8 -2.85 15.56 -19.64
N THR A 9 -1.56 15.58 -19.99
CA THR A 9 -0.95 16.62 -20.83
C THR A 9 -1.36 16.53 -22.30
N ASN A 10 -1.45 15.31 -22.85
CA ASN A 10 -1.70 15.10 -24.28
C ASN A 10 -2.97 14.29 -24.58
N GLY A 11 -3.70 13.86 -23.54
CA GLY A 11 -4.90 13.04 -23.66
C GLY A 11 -4.65 11.59 -24.12
N SER A 12 -3.39 11.14 -24.17
CA SER A 12 -3.05 9.76 -24.55
C SER A 12 -3.49 8.81 -23.45
N ASP A 13 -4.23 7.77 -23.82
CA ASP A 13 -4.68 6.74 -22.89
C ASP A 13 -4.93 5.40 -23.60
N CYS A 14 -5.17 4.40 -22.78
CA CYS A 14 -5.72 3.11 -23.20
C CYS A 14 -6.95 2.80 -22.36
N SER A 15 -7.80 3.80 -22.11
CA SER A 15 -8.99 3.57 -21.30
C SER A 15 -9.98 2.74 -22.10
N LEU A 16 -10.29 1.55 -21.58
CA LEU A 16 -11.49 0.83 -22.00
C LEU A 16 -12.67 1.74 -21.63
N GLY A 17 -13.42 2.21 -22.64
CA GLY A 17 -14.58 3.07 -22.40
C GLY A 17 -15.58 2.38 -21.47
N THR A 18 -16.40 3.17 -20.78
CA THR A 18 -17.50 2.63 -19.95
C THR A 18 -18.71 2.19 -20.78
N SER A 19 -18.62 2.26 -22.12
CA SER A 19 -19.67 1.77 -23.00
C SER A 19 -19.86 0.26 -22.80
N PRO A 20 -21.10 -0.25 -22.85
CA PRO A 20 -21.35 -1.68 -22.75
C PRO A 20 -20.47 -2.42 -23.76
N LEU A 21 -19.78 -3.47 -23.31
CA LEU A 21 -19.06 -4.40 -24.18
C LEU A 21 -19.96 -5.04 -25.26
N SER A 22 -21.28 -4.85 -25.14
CA SER A 22 -22.32 -5.31 -26.05
C SER A 22 -22.70 -4.33 -27.15
N ASP A 23 -22.11 -3.14 -27.23
CA ASP A 23 -22.34 -2.20 -28.34
C ASP A 23 -21.25 -2.37 -29.42
N PRO A 24 -21.47 -3.20 -30.47
CA PRO A 24 -20.49 -3.41 -31.54
C PRO A 24 -20.21 -2.16 -32.39
N THR A 25 -20.99 -1.08 -32.19
CA THR A 25 -20.81 0.21 -32.85
C THR A 25 -20.08 1.24 -31.99
N ALA A 26 -19.87 0.95 -30.70
CA ALA A 26 -19.02 1.77 -29.85
C ALA A 26 -17.63 1.84 -30.50
N PRO A 27 -17.02 3.03 -30.58
CA PRO A 27 -15.70 3.19 -31.20
C PRO A 27 -14.64 2.55 -30.30
N PHE A 28 -14.56 1.22 -30.32
CA PHE A 28 -13.46 0.41 -29.76
C PHE A 28 -12.13 0.66 -30.50
N ARG A 29 -12.11 1.58 -31.45
CA ARG A 29 -10.96 1.96 -32.28
C ARG A 29 -10.25 3.21 -31.77
N LYS A 30 -10.19 3.44 -30.46
CA LYS A 30 -9.13 4.31 -29.94
C LYS A 30 -7.84 3.51 -30.02
N GLN A 31 -6.87 4.00 -30.79
CA GLN A 31 -5.52 3.45 -30.76
C GLN A 31 -5.05 3.53 -29.30
N CYS A 32 -4.85 2.37 -28.68
CA CYS A 32 -4.34 2.28 -27.31
C CYS A 32 -2.95 2.91 -27.28
N GLN A 33 -2.79 3.97 -26.48
CA GLN A 33 -1.51 4.63 -26.26
C GLN A 33 -1.06 4.40 -24.81
N GLN A 34 0.26 4.49 -24.60
CA GLN A 34 0.88 4.22 -23.31
C GLN A 34 0.35 5.12 -22.18
N GLY A 35 0.02 6.38 -22.51
CA GLY A 35 -0.45 7.35 -21.52
C GLY A 35 0.61 7.65 -20.45
N SER A 36 0.18 7.71 -19.19
CA SER A 36 1.06 7.88 -18.02
C SER A 36 1.61 6.56 -17.49
N VAL A 37 1.33 5.42 -18.13
CA VAL A 37 1.84 4.13 -17.66
C VAL A 37 3.35 4.06 -17.95
N PRO A 38 4.21 3.79 -16.94
CA PRO A 38 5.64 3.55 -17.14
C PRO A 38 5.92 2.58 -18.29
N SER A 39 6.94 2.88 -19.10
CA SER A 39 7.29 2.07 -20.28
C SER A 39 7.92 0.73 -19.89
N TYR A 40 8.63 0.70 -18.76
CA TYR A 40 9.29 -0.49 -18.24
C TYR A 40 9.06 -0.65 -16.74
N TYR A 41 9.06 -1.89 -16.30
CA TYR A 41 8.92 -2.28 -14.91
C TYR A 41 10.05 -3.21 -14.49
N ILE A 42 10.65 -2.93 -13.34
CA ILE A 42 11.44 -3.90 -12.59
C ILE A 42 10.48 -4.56 -11.60
N ASP A 43 10.27 -5.86 -11.77
CA ASP A 43 9.56 -6.68 -10.79
C ASP A 43 10.47 -6.92 -9.58
N VAL A 44 10.28 -6.11 -8.53
CA VAL A 44 11.15 -6.12 -7.36
C VAL A 44 10.84 -7.35 -6.51
N ARG A 45 11.87 -8.15 -6.23
CA ARG A 45 11.82 -9.34 -5.36
C ARG A 45 12.70 -9.18 -4.13
N ASP A 46 13.80 -8.46 -4.24
CA ASP A 46 14.73 -8.17 -3.15
C ASP A 46 15.20 -6.70 -3.16
N LYS A 47 15.81 -6.25 -2.05
CA LYS A 47 16.44 -4.92 -1.97
C LYS A 47 17.49 -4.68 -3.07
N SER A 48 18.15 -5.72 -3.55
CA SER A 48 19.14 -5.63 -4.62
C SER A 48 18.53 -5.19 -5.96
N ASP A 49 17.29 -5.58 -6.28
CA ASP A 49 16.59 -5.10 -7.46
C ASP A 49 16.32 -3.59 -7.38
N VAL A 50 15.96 -3.11 -6.20
CA VAL A 50 15.77 -1.67 -5.94
C VAL A 50 17.09 -0.93 -6.09
N GLN A 51 18.18 -1.45 -5.51
CA GLN A 51 19.51 -0.85 -5.61
C GLN A 51 19.99 -0.78 -7.07
N ALA A 52 19.80 -1.85 -7.84
CA ALA A 52 20.13 -1.91 -9.26
C ALA A 52 19.27 -0.93 -10.06
N GLY A 53 17.96 -0.87 -9.81
CA GLY A 53 17.05 0.05 -10.48
C GLY A 53 17.36 1.53 -10.20
N LEU A 54 17.70 1.87 -8.96
CA LEU A 54 18.17 3.21 -8.58
C LEU A 54 19.48 3.57 -9.30
N ALA A 55 20.45 2.65 -9.31
CA ALA A 55 21.73 2.85 -9.97
C ALA A 55 21.57 3.06 -11.48
N PHE A 56 20.76 2.22 -12.14
CA PHE A 56 20.47 2.30 -13.57
C PHE A 56 19.77 3.61 -13.93
N ALA A 57 18.71 3.97 -13.18
CA ALA A 57 17.98 5.22 -13.42
C ALA A 57 18.90 6.45 -13.27
N ARG A 58 19.78 6.46 -12.26
CA ARG A 58 20.76 7.53 -12.06
C ARG A 58 21.80 7.58 -13.18
N GLN A 59 22.32 6.44 -13.60
CA GLN A 59 23.33 6.36 -14.67
C GLN A 59 22.80 6.84 -16.01
N HIS A 60 21.54 6.53 -16.32
CA HIS A 60 20.93 6.82 -17.61
C HIS A 60 20.01 8.05 -17.60
N ASN A 61 19.94 8.78 -16.47
CA ASN A 61 19.06 9.94 -16.28
C ASN A 61 17.58 9.62 -16.63
N ILE A 62 17.09 8.47 -16.17
CA ILE A 62 15.72 8.01 -16.40
C ILE A 62 14.86 8.37 -15.20
N ARG A 63 13.66 8.89 -15.45
CA ARG A 63 12.67 9.14 -14.40
C ARG A 63 12.28 7.81 -13.74
N LEU A 64 12.43 7.74 -12.42
CA LEU A 64 11.98 6.61 -11.63
C LEU A 64 10.56 6.85 -11.10
N VAL A 65 9.74 5.81 -11.11
CA VAL A 65 8.41 5.76 -10.47
C VAL A 65 8.39 4.56 -9.54
N ILE A 66 7.75 4.71 -8.38
CA ILE A 66 7.56 3.60 -7.44
C ILE A 66 6.08 3.21 -7.47
N LYS A 67 5.79 1.96 -7.79
CA LYS A 67 4.42 1.45 -7.87
C LYS A 67 4.25 0.24 -6.98
N ASN A 68 3.27 0.31 -6.10
CA ASN A 68 2.76 -0.86 -5.38
C ASN A 68 1.51 -1.39 -6.12
N THR A 69 0.31 -1.08 -5.61
CA THR A 69 -0.96 -1.60 -6.16
C THR A 69 -1.59 -0.71 -7.24
N GLY A 70 -1.13 0.54 -7.38
CA GLY A 70 -1.73 1.53 -8.30
C GLY A 70 -2.95 2.27 -7.75
N HIS A 71 -3.29 2.13 -6.47
CA HIS A 71 -4.39 2.83 -5.78
C HIS A 71 -4.22 4.35 -5.61
N ASP A 72 -3.19 4.95 -6.19
CA ASP A 72 -2.92 6.36 -5.97
C ASP A 72 -3.87 7.26 -6.76
N TYR A 73 -4.74 7.99 -6.05
CA TYR A 73 -5.71 8.89 -6.66
C TYR A 73 -5.13 10.19 -7.24
N LYS A 74 -3.81 10.39 -7.20
CA LYS A 74 -3.13 11.58 -7.73
C LYS A 74 -2.14 11.22 -8.84
N GLY A 75 -2.13 9.98 -9.32
CA GLY A 75 -1.21 9.51 -10.35
C GLY A 75 0.26 9.42 -9.92
N ARG A 76 0.57 9.49 -8.61
CA ARG A 76 1.96 9.49 -8.07
C ARG A 76 2.71 8.16 -8.27
N SER A 77 1.99 7.10 -8.62
CA SER A 77 2.57 5.77 -8.95
C SER A 77 2.66 5.49 -10.45
N SER A 78 2.58 6.56 -11.26
CA SER A 78 2.61 6.55 -12.71
C SER A 78 3.47 7.72 -13.23
N GLY A 79 3.93 7.61 -14.48
CA GLY A 79 4.66 8.67 -15.15
C GLY A 79 5.01 8.26 -16.59
N PRO A 80 4.81 9.14 -17.58
CA PRO A 80 5.25 8.87 -18.95
C PRO A 80 6.77 8.71 -19.00
N ASP A 81 7.25 7.85 -19.89
CA ASP A 81 8.66 7.60 -20.17
C ASP A 81 9.51 7.28 -18.93
N ALA A 82 8.87 6.64 -17.94
CA ALA A 82 9.50 6.27 -16.68
C ALA A 82 9.88 4.78 -16.62
N LEU A 83 10.91 4.50 -15.83
CA LEU A 83 11.19 3.18 -15.28
C LEU A 83 10.45 3.05 -13.95
N ALA A 84 9.64 2.00 -13.78
CA ALA A 84 8.94 1.76 -12.54
C ALA A 84 9.54 0.61 -11.73
N LEU A 85 9.74 0.85 -10.44
CA LEU A 85 9.96 -0.21 -9.46
C LEU A 85 8.61 -0.73 -9.01
N TRP A 86 8.29 -1.96 -9.38
CA TRP A 86 7.05 -2.61 -9.01
C TRP A 86 7.23 -3.43 -7.74
N MET A 87 6.73 -2.90 -6.64
CA MET A 87 6.95 -3.43 -5.29
C MET A 87 5.96 -4.53 -4.90
N HIS A 88 4.95 -4.81 -5.74
CA HIS A 88 3.82 -5.66 -5.37
C HIS A 88 4.24 -7.08 -5.00
N ASN A 89 5.32 -7.61 -5.59
CA ASN A 89 5.77 -8.97 -5.36
C ASN A 89 6.78 -9.09 -4.20
N VAL A 90 7.05 -8.00 -3.47
CA VAL A 90 7.79 -8.03 -2.20
C VAL A 90 6.83 -8.50 -1.10
N GLN A 91 6.60 -9.81 -1.08
CA GLN A 91 5.64 -10.50 -0.21
C GLN A 91 6.31 -11.73 0.44
N PRO A 92 7.31 -11.55 1.33
CA PRO A 92 7.74 -12.63 2.20
C PRO A 92 6.55 -13.09 3.07
N PRO A 93 6.65 -14.29 3.69
CA PRO A 93 5.66 -14.76 4.64
C PRO A 93 5.38 -13.70 5.73
N LEU A 94 4.11 -13.57 6.09
CA LEU A 94 3.68 -12.73 7.20
C LEU A 94 4.21 -13.33 8.51
N GLU A 95 4.75 -12.49 9.38
CA GLU A 95 5.28 -12.92 10.67
C GLU A 95 4.48 -12.25 11.79
N PHE A 96 3.93 -13.06 12.70
CA PHE A 96 3.32 -12.60 13.94
C PHE A 96 4.33 -12.71 15.08
N THR A 97 4.49 -11.64 15.85
CA THR A 97 5.39 -11.62 17.02
C THR A 97 4.67 -11.06 18.22
N GLU A 98 4.56 -11.86 19.28
CA GLU A 98 4.08 -11.39 20.59
C GLU A 98 5.18 -10.59 21.29
N SER A 99 4.80 -9.51 21.98
CA SER A 99 5.75 -8.70 22.76
C SER A 99 7.01 -8.29 21.96
N TYR A 100 6.80 -7.75 20.76
CA TYR A 100 7.87 -7.33 19.85
C TYR A 100 8.74 -6.21 20.43
N THR A 101 10.04 -6.26 20.16
CA THR A 101 10.99 -5.16 20.41
C THR A 101 11.64 -4.75 19.09
N PRO A 102 11.57 -3.46 18.68
CA PRO A 102 12.24 -2.99 17.47
C PRO A 102 13.75 -3.19 17.51
N GLU A 103 14.36 -3.44 16.35
CA GLU A 103 15.81 -3.64 16.22
C GLU A 103 16.59 -2.44 16.77
N GLY A 104 17.66 -2.70 17.52
CA GLY A 104 18.50 -1.64 18.09
C GLY A 104 17.85 -0.76 19.16
N CYS A 105 16.60 -1.00 19.53
CA CYS A 105 15.99 -0.39 20.71
C CYS A 105 16.35 -1.15 22.01
N PRO A 106 16.23 -0.50 23.19
CA PRO A 106 16.28 -1.20 24.47
C PRO A 106 15.31 -2.38 24.50
N ALA A 107 15.63 -3.44 25.24
CA ALA A 107 14.86 -4.69 25.37
C ALA A 107 13.54 -4.50 26.15
N VAL A 108 12.69 -3.60 25.68
CA VAL A 108 11.37 -3.27 26.21
C VAL A 108 10.35 -3.53 25.10
N PRO A 109 9.46 -4.52 25.26
CA PRO A 109 8.41 -4.82 24.30
C PRO A 109 7.44 -3.66 24.07
N VAL A 110 7.05 -3.46 22.81
CA VAL A 110 6.04 -2.45 22.41
C VAL A 110 4.64 -3.05 22.23
N GLY A 111 4.53 -4.37 22.18
CA GLY A 111 3.26 -5.11 22.03
C GLY A 111 3.32 -6.14 20.91
N ASP A 112 2.16 -6.72 20.59
CA ASP A 112 2.05 -7.70 19.51
C ASP A 112 2.11 -7.00 18.15
N THR A 113 2.80 -7.61 17.19
CA THR A 113 2.98 -7.02 15.86
C THR A 113 2.81 -8.04 14.76
N ILE A 114 2.56 -7.53 13.55
CA ILE A 114 2.76 -8.27 12.31
C ILE A 114 3.85 -7.57 11.49
N THR A 115 4.84 -8.33 11.04
CA THR A 115 5.89 -7.90 10.10
C THR A 115 5.56 -8.43 8.70
N PHE A 116 5.69 -7.56 7.70
CA PHE A 116 5.28 -7.88 6.34
C PHE A 116 6.00 -7.03 5.28
N GLY A 117 6.10 -7.59 4.06
CA GLY A 117 6.75 -6.91 2.94
C GLY A 117 5.93 -5.80 2.30
N ALA A 118 6.61 -4.92 1.58
CA ALA A 118 6.04 -3.73 0.95
C ALA A 118 4.83 -4.01 0.01
N GLY A 119 4.82 -5.18 -0.62
CA GLY A 119 3.79 -5.59 -1.58
C GLY A 119 2.50 -6.11 -0.96
N GLN A 120 2.49 -6.39 0.35
CA GLN A 120 1.34 -6.97 1.02
C GLN A 120 0.13 -6.03 1.01
N THR A 121 -1.01 -6.59 0.60
CA THR A 121 -2.30 -5.90 0.61
C THR A 121 -3.05 -6.17 1.90
N PHE A 122 -4.05 -5.34 2.22
CA PHE A 122 -4.85 -5.53 3.41
C PHE A 122 -5.54 -6.89 3.46
N ARG A 123 -5.92 -7.49 2.31
CA ARG A 123 -6.56 -8.81 2.31
C ARG A 123 -5.75 -9.86 3.06
N GLY A 124 -4.48 -10.05 2.67
CA GLY A 124 -3.62 -11.05 3.27
C GLY A 124 -3.32 -10.76 4.74
N ILE A 125 -3.13 -9.48 5.08
CA ILE A 125 -2.84 -9.05 6.46
C ILE A 125 -4.05 -9.29 7.37
N TYR A 126 -5.27 -8.99 6.92
CA TYR A 126 -6.48 -9.23 7.70
C TYR A 126 -6.74 -10.71 7.93
N ASP A 127 -6.64 -11.52 6.87
CA ASP A 127 -6.83 -12.96 6.96
C ASP A 127 -5.80 -13.58 7.93
N PHE A 128 -4.55 -13.13 7.90
CA PHE A 128 -3.49 -13.57 8.82
C PHE A 128 -3.70 -13.08 10.25
N ALA A 129 -4.05 -11.81 10.46
CA ALA A 129 -4.31 -11.27 11.79
C ALA A 129 -5.46 -12.01 12.50
N HIS A 130 -6.53 -12.33 11.76
CA HIS A 130 -7.67 -13.07 12.31
C HIS A 130 -7.27 -14.50 12.75
N GLN A 131 -6.39 -15.19 12.01
CA GLN A 131 -5.87 -16.50 12.42
C GLN A 131 -5.12 -16.45 13.76
N HIS A 132 -4.56 -15.29 14.11
CA HIS A 132 -3.89 -15.04 15.38
C HIS A 132 -4.80 -14.37 16.43
N GLN A 133 -6.12 -14.31 16.21
CA GLN A 133 -7.09 -13.64 17.10
C GLN A 133 -6.70 -12.18 17.37
N ARG A 134 -6.25 -11.50 16.32
CA ARG A 134 -5.85 -10.09 16.33
C ARG A 134 -6.60 -9.29 15.27
N VAL A 135 -6.68 -7.99 15.50
CA VAL A 135 -7.16 -6.99 14.55
C VAL A 135 -6.03 -6.07 14.14
N PHE A 136 -6.01 -5.73 12.85
CA PHE A 136 -5.03 -4.85 12.23
C PHE A 136 -5.66 -3.49 11.92
N VAL A 137 -4.97 -2.38 12.25
CA VAL A 137 -5.42 -1.04 11.86
C VAL A 137 -5.08 -0.80 10.39
N GLY A 138 -6.06 -1.01 9.51
CA GLY A 138 -5.89 -0.86 8.07
C GLY A 138 -7.05 -0.14 7.37
N GLY A 139 -6.94 0.03 6.06
CA GLY A 139 -7.95 0.67 5.22
C GLY A 139 -9.12 -0.26 4.85
N GLY A 140 -10.27 0.32 4.50
CA GLY A 140 -11.47 -0.45 4.16
C GLY A 140 -11.40 -1.24 2.85
N SER A 141 -10.56 -0.82 1.90
CA SER A 141 -10.39 -1.51 0.61
C SER A 141 -9.28 -2.55 0.69
N PHE A 142 -9.65 -3.83 0.52
CA PHE A 142 -8.72 -4.96 0.69
C PHE A 142 -7.53 -4.99 -0.27
N SER A 143 -7.65 -4.36 -1.44
CA SER A 143 -6.59 -4.34 -2.47
C SER A 143 -5.58 -3.20 -2.31
N VAL A 144 -5.70 -2.35 -1.28
CA VAL A 144 -4.70 -1.32 -0.99
C VAL A 144 -3.45 -1.97 -0.38
N GLY A 145 -2.27 -1.53 -0.83
CA GLY A 145 -0.99 -1.98 -0.29
C GLY A 145 -0.68 -1.29 1.04
N ALA A 146 -0.57 -2.07 2.12
CA ALA A 146 -0.51 -1.55 3.48
C ALA A 146 0.77 -0.75 3.76
N ALA A 147 1.92 -1.26 3.33
CA ALA A 147 3.25 -0.62 3.49
C ALA A 147 3.59 0.39 2.37
N GLY A 148 2.61 0.78 1.54
CA GLY A 148 2.83 1.68 0.41
C GLY A 148 2.41 3.12 0.67
N GLY A 149 1.69 3.69 -0.30
CA GLY A 149 1.15 5.06 -0.21
C GLY A 149 0.16 5.28 0.94
N TRP A 150 -0.47 4.22 1.44
CA TRP A 150 -1.43 4.30 2.54
C TRP A 150 -0.73 4.69 3.85
N ILE A 151 0.32 3.95 4.25
CA ILE A 151 1.05 4.26 5.47
C ILE A 151 1.84 5.55 5.35
N THR A 152 2.51 5.76 4.22
CA THR A 152 3.34 6.94 4.02
C THR A 152 2.51 8.22 3.90
N GLY A 153 1.20 8.12 3.68
CA GLY A 153 0.25 9.25 3.68
C GLY A 153 -0.60 9.39 4.95
N GLY A 154 -0.37 8.59 6.00
CA GLY A 154 -1.11 8.63 7.28
C GLY A 154 -1.90 7.36 7.57
N GLY A 155 -2.79 6.97 6.65
CA GLY A 155 -3.54 5.72 6.74
C GLY A 155 -4.69 5.76 7.75
N HIS A 156 -5.88 6.14 7.31
CA HIS A 156 -7.08 6.10 8.15
C HIS A 156 -7.67 4.69 8.22
N SER A 157 -8.35 4.38 9.33
CA SER A 157 -9.06 3.13 9.58
C SER A 157 -10.38 3.37 10.32
N MET A 158 -11.31 2.42 10.26
CA MET A 158 -12.46 2.39 11.17
C MET A 158 -12.04 2.29 12.63
N LEU A 159 -10.85 1.73 12.90
CA LEU A 159 -10.28 1.62 14.24
C LEU A 159 -9.56 2.90 14.69
N SER A 160 -9.39 3.89 13.82
CA SER A 160 -8.59 5.08 14.15
C SER A 160 -9.05 5.88 15.37
N PRO A 161 -10.36 6.03 15.65
CA PRO A 161 -10.79 6.72 16.86
C PRO A 161 -10.30 6.08 18.17
N THR A 162 -9.99 4.79 18.18
CA THR A 162 -9.59 4.06 19.40
C THR A 162 -8.16 3.53 19.36
N LYS A 163 -7.58 3.38 18.17
CA LYS A 163 -6.24 2.78 17.94
C LYS A 163 -5.27 3.71 17.18
N GLY A 164 -5.68 4.94 16.87
CA GLY A 164 -4.88 5.89 16.10
C GLY A 164 -4.83 5.59 14.60
N LEU A 165 -4.12 6.43 13.84
CA LEU A 165 -3.93 6.20 12.42
C LEU A 165 -2.97 5.02 12.19
N GLY A 166 -2.93 4.50 10.96
CA GLY A 166 -1.97 3.47 10.56
C GLY A 166 -0.55 3.85 10.94
N VAL A 167 -0.15 5.08 10.64
CA VAL A 167 1.19 5.60 11.00
C VAL A 167 1.48 5.49 12.48
N ASP A 168 0.51 5.70 13.37
CA ASP A 168 0.72 5.66 14.81
C ASP A 168 1.13 4.26 15.30
N ASN A 169 0.69 3.24 14.57
CA ASN A 169 0.88 1.83 14.88
C ASN A 169 2.18 1.24 14.33
N VAL A 170 2.89 1.94 13.44
CA VAL A 170 4.17 1.46 12.88
C VAL A 170 5.26 1.46 13.93
N GLN A 171 5.94 0.33 14.09
CA GLN A 171 7.05 0.17 15.04
C GLN A 171 8.42 0.21 14.35
N GLN A 172 8.50 -0.31 13.13
CA GLN A 172 9.74 -0.38 12.37
C GLN A 172 9.47 -0.40 10.87
N LEU A 173 10.37 0.21 10.11
CA LEU A 173 10.42 0.16 8.65
C LEU A 173 11.83 -0.23 8.21
N LYS A 174 11.93 -1.11 7.21
CA LYS A 174 13.19 -1.27 6.46
C LYS A 174 13.02 -0.67 5.08
N ALA A 175 13.99 0.14 4.67
CA ALA A 175 13.90 0.89 3.43
C ALA A 175 15.24 1.01 2.71
N VAL A 176 15.19 1.10 1.38
CA VAL A 176 16.33 1.48 0.54
C VAL A 176 16.27 3.00 0.30
N LEU A 177 17.33 3.69 0.65
CA LEU A 177 17.49 5.13 0.43
C LEU A 177 17.88 5.44 -1.02
N PRO A 178 17.73 6.68 -1.50
CA PRO A 178 18.09 7.06 -2.87
C PRO A 178 19.55 6.77 -3.25
N ASN A 179 20.46 6.74 -2.27
CA ASN A 179 21.87 6.38 -2.47
C ASN A 179 22.12 4.86 -2.52
N GLY A 180 21.07 4.03 -2.40
CA GLY A 180 21.14 2.57 -2.38
C GLY A 180 21.37 1.95 -0.99
N THR A 181 21.52 2.75 0.07
CA THR A 181 21.72 2.21 1.42
C THR A 181 20.45 1.56 1.94
N PHE A 182 20.55 0.33 2.46
CA PHE A 182 19.44 -0.33 3.13
C PHE A 182 19.51 -0.05 4.63
N ILE A 183 18.44 0.50 5.19
CA ILE A 183 18.39 0.95 6.58
C ILE A 183 17.21 0.33 7.34
N THR A 184 17.35 0.26 8.66
CA THR A 184 16.24 0.11 9.60
C THR A 184 15.89 1.48 10.19
N ALA A 185 14.64 1.89 10.10
CA ALA A 185 14.12 3.13 10.67
C ALA A 185 13.06 2.82 11.74
N ASN A 186 13.31 3.27 12.96
CA ASN A 186 12.42 3.10 14.11
C ASN A 186 12.67 4.22 15.14
N ARG A 187 12.15 4.06 16.37
CA ARG A 187 12.29 5.06 17.43
C ARG A 187 13.72 5.20 17.98
N CYS A 188 14.63 4.31 17.63
CA CYS A 188 16.00 4.26 18.16
C CYS A 188 17.07 4.40 17.07
N GLN A 189 16.70 4.22 15.79
CA GLN A 189 17.59 4.27 14.64
C GLN A 189 16.94 5.07 13.50
N ASN A 190 17.69 5.97 12.85
CA ASN A 190 17.20 6.78 11.72
C ASN A 190 15.86 7.48 12.02
N GLN A 191 15.77 8.13 13.18
CA GLN A 191 14.51 8.65 13.76
C GLN A 191 13.85 9.72 12.89
N ASP A 192 14.66 10.54 12.21
CA ASP A 192 14.23 11.54 11.24
C ASP A 192 13.55 10.90 10.02
N LEU A 193 14.12 9.82 9.49
CA LEU A 193 13.53 9.04 8.40
C LEU A 193 12.32 8.26 8.87
N PHE A 194 12.33 7.72 10.09
CA PHE A 194 11.16 7.08 10.69
C PHE A 194 9.99 8.05 10.80
N PHE A 195 10.24 9.29 11.22
CA PHE A 195 9.24 10.37 11.22
C PHE A 195 8.74 10.66 9.81
N ALA A 196 9.64 10.88 8.84
CA ALA A 196 9.27 11.25 7.48
C ALA A 196 8.47 10.16 6.75
N LEU A 197 8.85 8.89 6.91
CA LEU A 197 8.16 7.76 6.28
C LEU A 197 6.76 7.50 6.88
N ARG A 198 6.47 8.05 8.06
CA ARG A 198 5.18 7.93 8.76
C ARG A 198 4.27 9.15 8.54
N GLY A 199 4.06 9.54 7.28
CA GLY A 199 3.07 10.57 6.91
C GLY A 199 3.59 11.67 5.99
N GLY A 200 4.89 11.72 5.71
CA GLY A 200 5.51 12.72 4.81
C GLY A 200 5.19 12.53 3.31
N GLY A 201 4.49 11.46 2.94
CA GLY A 201 4.14 11.11 1.57
C GLY A 201 5.06 10.05 0.96
N GLY A 202 4.46 9.08 0.29
CA GLY A 202 5.18 7.97 -0.35
C GLY A 202 5.95 8.39 -1.60
N GLY A 203 7.04 7.66 -1.86
CA GLY A 203 7.88 7.84 -3.06
C GLY A 203 8.96 8.91 -2.94
N THR A 204 9.13 9.54 -1.77
CA THR A 204 10.03 10.70 -1.58
C THR A 204 11.27 10.38 -0.75
N PHE A 205 11.11 9.79 0.43
CA PHE A 205 12.19 9.68 1.43
C PHE A 205 12.96 8.36 1.38
N GLY A 206 12.37 7.32 0.80
CA GLY A 206 12.95 5.99 0.69
C GLY A 206 11.94 4.99 0.14
N ILE A 207 12.45 3.83 -0.28
CA ILE A 207 11.65 2.74 -0.83
C ILE A 207 11.51 1.70 0.28
N VAL A 208 10.32 1.66 0.90
CA VAL A 208 9.98 0.69 1.94
C VAL A 208 10.01 -0.71 1.35
N MET A 209 10.67 -1.64 2.05
CA MET A 209 10.77 -3.06 1.71
C MET A 209 9.99 -3.93 2.70
N GLU A 210 10.00 -3.55 3.98
CA GLU A 210 9.38 -4.28 5.08
C GLU A 210 8.82 -3.29 6.12
N MET A 211 7.71 -3.65 6.74
CA MET A 211 7.08 -2.87 7.80
C MET A 211 6.62 -3.78 8.93
N THR A 212 6.84 -3.35 10.16
CA THR A 212 6.32 -3.97 11.38
C THR A 212 5.32 -3.03 12.03
N THR A 213 4.10 -3.52 12.25
CA THR A 213 2.98 -2.72 12.77
C THR A 213 2.30 -3.43 13.92
N LEU A 214 1.87 -2.66 14.94
CA LEU A 214 1.09 -3.18 16.05
C LEU A 214 -0.22 -3.82 15.58
N VAL A 215 -0.59 -4.89 16.27
CA VAL A 215 -1.91 -5.49 16.20
C VAL A 215 -2.52 -5.59 17.59
N PHE A 216 -3.85 -5.68 17.64
CA PHE A 216 -4.60 -5.62 18.89
C PHE A 216 -5.44 -6.88 19.07
N PRO A 217 -5.76 -7.28 20.31
CA PRO A 217 -6.71 -8.36 20.55
C PRO A 217 -8.03 -8.09 19.81
N GLU A 218 -8.56 -9.13 19.16
CA GLU A 218 -9.86 -9.05 18.51
C GLU A 218 -10.96 -8.71 19.52
N GLN A 219 -11.85 -7.79 19.13
CA GLN A 219 -12.98 -7.36 19.94
C GLN A 219 -14.28 -7.77 19.27
N LYS A 220 -15.27 -8.16 20.07
CA LYS A 220 -16.61 -8.41 19.56
C LYS A 220 -17.23 -7.07 19.16
N PHE A 221 -17.50 -6.92 17.87
CA PHE A 221 -18.30 -5.80 17.38
C PHE A 221 -19.77 -6.16 17.47
N GLU A 222 -20.50 -5.50 18.38
CA GLU A 222 -21.95 -5.57 18.44
C GLU A 222 -22.52 -4.76 17.26
N ALA A 223 -22.96 -5.44 16.22
CA ALA A 223 -23.68 -4.81 15.12
C ALA A 223 -25.17 -4.74 15.49
N SER A 224 -25.61 -3.59 15.99
CA SER A 224 -27.05 -3.33 16.11
C SER A 224 -27.63 -3.08 14.72
N SER A 225 -28.36 -4.05 14.18
CA SER A 225 -29.19 -3.79 12.99
C SER A 225 -30.45 -3.05 13.45
N SER A 226 -30.52 -1.74 13.21
CA SER A 226 -31.78 -0.99 13.26
C SER A 226 -32.59 -1.25 11.99
N ALA A 227 -32.93 -2.51 11.74
CA ALA A 227 -34.02 -2.84 10.83
C ALA A 227 -35.25 -3.07 11.71
N PRO A 228 -36.32 -2.27 11.60
CA PRO A 228 -37.55 -2.62 12.28
C PRO A 228 -37.99 -3.98 11.74
N PHE A 229 -38.22 -4.92 12.66
CA PHE A 229 -38.99 -6.12 12.41
C PHE A 229 -40.35 -5.71 11.85
N LEU A 230 -40.47 -5.61 10.52
CA LEU A 230 -41.75 -5.72 9.84
C LEU A 230 -42.00 -7.21 9.62
N ILE A 231 -42.39 -7.87 10.70
CA ILE A 231 -43.25 -9.04 10.57
C ILE A 231 -44.61 -8.48 10.15
N SER A 232 -44.98 -8.70 8.90
CA SER A 232 -46.38 -8.84 8.54
C SER A 232 -46.46 -10.06 7.61
N PRO A 233 -46.98 -11.20 8.08
CA PRO A 233 -47.57 -12.17 7.17
C PRO A 233 -48.87 -11.54 6.68
N LEU A 234 -49.14 -11.64 5.38
CA LEU A 234 -50.43 -11.52 4.70
C LEU A 234 -50.10 -11.01 3.30
N PHE A 235 -50.00 -11.92 2.34
CA PHE A 235 -50.84 -11.92 1.15
C PHE A 235 -50.60 -13.24 0.43
N GLU A 236 -51.61 -14.11 0.51
CA GLU A 236 -51.90 -15.09 -0.53
C GLU A 236 -52.18 -14.34 -1.84
N CYS A 237 -51.49 -14.78 -2.90
CA CYS A 237 -52.01 -15.06 -4.25
C CYS A 237 -50.91 -15.85 -4.98
#